data_AF-A0A930WKG6-F1
#
_entry.id   AF-A0A930WKG6-F1
#
_cell.length_a   1.000
_cell.length_b   1.000
_cell.length_c   1.000
_cell.angle_alpha   90.00
_cell.angle_beta   90.00
_cell.angle_gamma   90.00
#
_symmetry.space_group_name_H-M   'P 1'
#
loop_
_entity.id
_entity.type
_entity.pdbx_description
1 polymer ?
#
loop_
_entity_poly.entity_id
_entity_poly.type
_entity_poly.pdbx_seq_one_letter_code
_entity_poly.pdbx_strand_id
1 'polypeptide(L)'
;MTNPKRKGTLLFQFLALLAIASFLIIALLKIHAHNTLEYRLLEDGYRMDILLEMASQTVRQKLSFNGDEMTFPDTIQFSSGTVRVEWNEKTHQFTLKAHLPNGHSKEDTLYIQFVK
;
A
#
# COMPACT_ATOMS: atom_id res chain seq x y z
N MET A 1 30.86 37.42 -45.54
CA MET A 1 31.33 37.72 -44.17
C MET A 1 30.22 37.43 -43.16
N THR A 2 30.28 36.31 -42.44
CA THR A 2 29.28 35.99 -41.41
C THR A 2 29.63 36.69 -40.09
N ASN A 3 28.73 37.52 -39.56
CA ASN A 3 28.94 38.31 -38.35
C ASN A 3 29.04 37.42 -37.09
N PRO A 4 30.19 37.35 -36.41
CA PRO A 4 30.43 36.44 -35.28
C PRO A 4 29.52 36.71 -34.06
N LYS A 5 29.06 37.96 -33.87
CA LYS A 5 28.12 38.33 -32.78
C LYS A 5 26.77 37.60 -32.88
N ARG A 6 26.33 37.26 -34.11
CA ARG A 6 25.04 36.60 -34.37
C ARG A 6 25.10 35.08 -34.12
N LYS A 7 26.28 34.46 -34.25
CA LYS A 7 26.49 33.03 -33.97
C LYS A 7 26.58 32.73 -32.47
N GLY A 8 27.21 33.62 -31.68
CA GLY A 8 27.30 33.48 -30.22
C GLY A 8 25.94 33.62 -29.51
N THR A 9 25.07 34.51 -30.00
CA THR A 9 23.70 34.68 -29.46
C THR A 9 22.80 33.49 -29.76
N LEU A 10 22.89 32.89 -30.96
CA LEU A 10 22.17 31.67 -31.32
C LEU A 10 22.59 30.46 -30.47
N LEU A 11 23.90 30.29 -30.23
CA LEU A 11 24.41 29.23 -29.34
C LEU A 11 23.86 29.41 -27.91
N PHE A 12 23.85 30.63 -27.40
CA PHE A 12 23.33 30.93 -26.07
C PHE A 12 21.82 30.64 -25.95
N GLN A 13 21.04 31.02 -26.96
CA GLN A 13 19.61 30.71 -27.03
C GLN A 13 19.36 29.19 -27.08
N PHE A 14 20.15 28.45 -27.84
CA PHE A 14 20.06 26.99 -27.90
C PHE A 14 20.40 26.33 -26.56
N LEU A 15 21.48 26.77 -25.91
CA LEU A 15 21.87 26.28 -24.58
C LEU A 15 20.81 26.59 -23.52
N ALA A 16 20.20 27.78 -23.59
CA ALA A 16 19.11 28.16 -22.69
C ALA A 16 17.87 27.27 -22.92
N LEU A 17 17.49 27.01 -24.17
CA LEU A 17 16.40 26.09 -24.51
C LEU A 17 16.70 24.65 -24.04
N LEU A 18 17.93 24.19 -24.23
CA LEU A 18 18.37 22.87 -23.76
C LEU A 18 18.29 22.75 -22.24
N ALA A 19 18.71 23.80 -21.53
CA ALA A 19 18.62 23.85 -20.07
C ALA A 19 17.15 23.78 -19.61
N ILE A 20 16.27 24.60 -20.19
CA ILE A 20 14.83 24.59 -19.88
C ILE A 20 14.22 23.22 -20.16
N ALA A 21 14.50 22.65 -21.34
CA ALA A 21 14.01 21.32 -21.71
C ALA A 21 14.51 20.24 -20.74
N SER A 22 15.78 20.29 -20.35
CA SER A 22 16.36 19.37 -19.36
C SER A 22 15.66 19.48 -18.00
N PHE A 23 15.43 20.70 -17.51
CA PHE A 23 14.68 20.92 -16.26
C PHE A 23 13.26 20.37 -16.33
N LEU A 24 12.55 20.60 -17.45
CA LEU A 24 11.20 20.09 -17.64
C LEU A 24 11.17 18.56 -17.68
N ILE A 25 12.11 17.92 -18.37
CA ILE A 25 12.21 16.46 -18.45
C ILE A 25 12.47 15.87 -17.06
N ILE A 26 13.41 16.44 -16.30
CA ILE A 26 13.72 15.98 -14.93
C ILE A 26 12.50 16.14 -14.02
N ALA A 27 11.79 17.27 -14.11
CA ALA A 27 10.58 17.50 -13.34
C ALA A 27 9.49 16.47 -13.66
N LEU A 28 9.24 16.21 -14.95
CA LEU A 28 8.26 15.21 -15.40
C LEU A 28 8.62 13.80 -14.92
N LEU A 29 9.90 13.41 -15.02
CA LEU A 29 10.38 12.11 -14.55
C LEU A 29 10.18 11.96 -13.04
N LYS A 30 10.49 13.00 -12.25
CA LYS A 30 10.26 12.98 -10.80
C LYS A 30 8.78 12.84 -10.44
N ILE A 31 7.91 13.59 -11.11
CA ILE A 31 6.45 13.50 -10.89
C ILE A 31 5.95 12.10 -11.25
N HIS A 32 6.35 11.57 -12.39
CA HIS A 32 5.92 10.23 -12.82
C HIS A 32 6.39 9.13 -11.86
N ALA A 33 7.65 9.18 -11.43
CA ALA A 33 8.18 8.24 -10.45
C ALA A 33 7.44 8.33 -9.10
N HIS A 34 7.15 9.54 -8.63
CA HIS A 34 6.40 9.75 -7.40
C HIS A 34 4.98 9.21 -7.50
N ASN A 35 4.25 9.58 -8.56
CA ASN A 35 2.88 9.10 -8.79
C ASN A 35 2.84 7.57 -8.90
N THR A 36 3.78 6.95 -9.62
CA THR A 36 3.84 5.48 -9.76
C THR A 36 4.03 4.80 -8.41
N LEU A 37 4.85 5.38 -7.54
CA LEU A 37 5.05 4.88 -6.19
C LEU A 37 3.79 5.06 -5.32
N GLU A 38 3.13 6.21 -5.39
CA GLU A 38 1.84 6.43 -4.71
C GLU A 38 0.78 5.44 -5.17
N TYR A 39 0.66 5.20 -6.48
CA TYR A 39 -0.29 4.20 -7.01
C TYR A 39 -0.01 2.80 -6.45
N ARG A 40 1.25 2.38 -6.39
CA ARG A 40 1.62 1.09 -5.81
C ARG A 40 1.28 1.01 -4.33
N LEU A 41 1.56 2.05 -3.55
CA LEU A 41 1.24 2.10 -2.13
C LEU A 41 -0.28 2.06 -1.89
N LEU A 42 -1.06 2.76 -2.71
CA LEU A 42 -2.52 2.72 -2.66
C LEU A 42 -3.04 1.32 -3.01
N GLU A 43 -2.55 0.71 -4.08
CA GLU A 43 -2.93 -0.63 -4.50
C GLU A 43 -2.65 -1.66 -3.41
N ASP A 44 -1.44 -1.64 -2.83
CA ASP A 44 -1.07 -2.54 -1.74
C ASP A 44 -1.95 -2.29 -0.49
N GLY A 45 -2.25 -1.03 -0.18
CA GLY A 45 -3.19 -0.67 0.88
C GLY A 45 -4.59 -1.26 0.66
N TYR A 46 -5.16 -1.12 -0.55
CA TYR A 46 -6.46 -1.70 -0.88
C TYR A 46 -6.47 -3.22 -0.79
N ARG A 47 -5.40 -3.88 -1.24
CA ARG A 47 -5.28 -5.35 -1.14
C ARG A 47 -5.26 -5.81 0.31
N MET A 48 -4.62 -5.05 1.20
CA MET A 48 -4.59 -5.33 2.63
C MET A 48 -5.96 -5.14 3.28
N ASP A 49 -6.67 -4.08 2.93
CA ASP A 49 -8.03 -3.83 3.45
C ASP A 49 -8.98 -4.96 3.06
N ILE A 50 -8.90 -5.42 1.82
CA ILE A 50 -9.69 -6.57 1.34
C ILE A 50 -9.30 -7.84 2.10
N LEU A 51 -8.00 -8.10 2.30
CA LEU A 51 -7.52 -9.24 3.07
C LEU A 51 -8.03 -9.24 4.51
N LEU A 52 -7.97 -8.09 5.17
CA LEU A 52 -8.44 -7.91 6.55
C LEU A 52 -9.95 -8.10 6.64
N GLU A 53 -10.71 -7.56 5.69
CA GLU A 53 -12.17 -7.75 5.64
C GLU A 53 -12.55 -9.22 5.42
N MET A 54 -11.92 -9.90 4.45
CA MET A 54 -12.15 -11.33 4.22
C MET A 54 -11.73 -12.18 5.43
N ALA A 55 -10.63 -11.85 6.09
CA ALA A 55 -10.19 -12.51 7.30
C ALA A 55 -11.17 -12.30 8.45
N SER A 56 -11.66 -11.06 8.64
CA SER A 56 -12.69 -10.71 9.62
C SER A 56 -13.94 -11.58 9.44
N GLN A 57 -14.42 -11.69 8.19
CA GLN A 57 -15.57 -12.55 7.88
C GLN A 57 -15.26 -14.03 8.13
N THR A 58 -14.07 -14.50 7.76
CA THR A 58 -13.64 -15.89 7.98
C THR A 58 -13.55 -16.23 9.46
N VAL A 59 -13.02 -15.33 10.29
CA VAL A 59 -12.99 -15.47 11.75
C VAL A 59 -14.41 -15.55 12.28
N ARG A 60 -15.31 -14.63 11.89
CA ARG A 60 -16.72 -14.65 12.32
C ARG A 60 -17.44 -15.95 11.93
N GLN A 61 -17.15 -16.51 10.76
CA GLN A 61 -17.78 -17.76 10.30
C GLN A 61 -17.23 -19.00 11.01
N LYS A 62 -15.93 -19.04 11.28
CA LYS A 62 -15.27 -20.19 11.92
C LYS A 62 -15.18 -20.09 13.43
N LEU A 63 -15.62 -18.97 14.00
CA LEU A 63 -15.71 -18.78 15.44
C LEU A 63 -16.79 -19.72 15.97
N SER A 64 -16.38 -20.67 16.79
CA SER A 64 -17.28 -21.59 17.46
C SER A 64 -17.00 -21.63 18.95
N PHE A 65 -18.07 -21.71 19.73
CA PHE A 65 -18.02 -21.89 21.18
C PHE A 65 -18.41 -23.33 21.50
N ASN A 66 -17.51 -24.07 22.14
CA ASN A 66 -17.81 -25.39 22.66
C ASN A 66 -17.71 -25.35 24.19
N GLY A 67 -18.83 -25.01 24.84
CA GLY A 67 -18.84 -24.68 26.26
C GLY A 67 -18.04 -23.39 26.53
N ASP A 68 -17.01 -23.48 27.37
CA ASP A 68 -16.12 -22.36 27.71
C ASP A 68 -14.93 -22.22 26.75
N GLU A 69 -14.72 -23.18 25.83
CA GLU A 69 -13.63 -23.12 24.85
C GLU A 69 -14.07 -22.39 23.57
N MET A 70 -13.31 -21.34 23.22
CA MET A 70 -13.48 -20.59 21.98
C MET A 70 -12.47 -21.08 20.94
N THR A 71 -12.97 -21.56 19.80
CA THR A 71 -12.14 -22.00 18.67
C THR A 71 -12.23 -20.98 17.53
N PHE A 72 -11.08 -20.60 16.98
CA PHE A 72 -10.97 -19.68 15.85
C PHE A 72 -9.72 -20.03 15.01
N PRO A 73 -9.64 -19.59 13.74
CA PRO A 73 -8.48 -19.85 12.92
C PRO A 73 -7.31 -18.92 13.26
N ASP A 74 -6.18 -19.45 13.73
CA ASP A 74 -4.98 -18.65 14.08
C ASP A 74 -4.29 -18.02 12.86
N THR A 75 -4.38 -18.66 11.70
CA THR A 75 -3.78 -18.19 10.45
C THR A 75 -4.68 -18.51 9.29
N ILE A 76 -4.94 -17.51 8.45
CA ILE A 76 -5.76 -17.60 7.25
C ILE A 76 -4.86 -17.29 6.05
N GLN A 77 -4.70 -18.26 5.16
CA GLN A 77 -3.94 -18.10 3.92
C GLN A 77 -4.88 -17.73 2.78
N PHE A 78 -4.56 -16.64 2.09
CA PHE A 78 -5.20 -16.21 0.85
C PHE A 78 -4.18 -16.28 -0.29
N SER A 79 -4.67 -16.27 -1.54
CA SER A 79 -3.79 -16.20 -2.71
C SER A 79 -2.97 -14.91 -2.78
N SER A 80 -3.48 -13.83 -2.20
CA SER A 80 -2.85 -12.51 -2.20
C SER A 80 -1.99 -12.22 -0.97
N GLY A 81 -2.02 -13.06 0.07
CA GLY A 81 -1.30 -12.83 1.33
C GLY A 81 -1.80 -13.71 2.47
N THR A 82 -1.24 -13.51 3.66
CA THR A 82 -1.59 -14.29 4.85
C THR A 82 -2.06 -13.35 5.95
N VAL A 83 -3.12 -13.72 6.67
CA VAL A 83 -3.60 -12.99 7.84
C VAL A 83 -3.43 -13.85 9.08
N ARG A 84 -2.75 -13.31 10.09
CA ARG A 84 -2.68 -13.92 11.43
C ARG A 84 -3.77 -13.35 12.31
N VAL A 85 -4.36 -14.21 13.13
CA VAL A 85 -5.44 -13.86 14.05
C VAL A 85 -4.96 -14.12 15.46
N GLU A 86 -5.01 -13.10 16.29
CA GLU A 86 -4.62 -13.18 17.70
C GLU A 86 -5.81 -12.77 18.55
N TRP A 87 -6.16 -13.59 19.54
CA TRP A 87 -7.19 -13.24 20.52
C TRP A 87 -6.55 -12.53 21.72
N ASN A 88 -7.08 -11.36 22.08
CA ASN A 88 -6.67 -10.65 23.29
C ASN A 88 -7.71 -10.87 24.40
N GLU A 89 -7.38 -11.72 25.37
CA GLU A 89 -8.24 -12.02 26.51
C GLU A 89 -8.56 -10.80 27.39
N LYS A 90 -7.66 -9.81 27.46
CA LYS A 90 -7.85 -8.63 28.33
C LYS A 90 -8.86 -7.64 27.76
N THR A 91 -8.88 -7.50 26.43
CA THR A 91 -9.76 -6.54 25.74
C THR A 91 -10.94 -7.19 25.06
N HIS A 92 -11.02 -8.52 25.09
CA HIS A 92 -12.02 -9.34 24.40
C HIS A 92 -12.14 -8.98 22.91
N GLN A 93 -11.00 -8.81 22.24
CA GLN A 93 -10.92 -8.40 20.83
C GLN A 93 -9.98 -9.30 20.05
N PHE A 94 -10.28 -9.45 18.76
CA PHE A 94 -9.40 -10.13 17.82
C PHE A 94 -8.51 -9.11 17.12
N THR A 95 -7.23 -9.39 17.06
CA THR A 95 -6.25 -8.63 16.29
C THR A 95 -5.94 -9.40 15.01
N LEU A 96 -6.16 -8.75 13.86
CA LEU A 96 -5.91 -9.30 12.53
C LEU A 96 -4.65 -8.64 11.95
N LYS A 97 -3.63 -9.43 11.65
CA LYS A 97 -2.36 -8.95 11.07
C LYS A 97 -2.20 -9.50 9.66
N ALA A 98 -2.52 -8.67 8.67
CA ALA A 98 -2.33 -9.00 7.27
C ALA A 98 -0.86 -8.82 6.84
N HIS A 99 -0.36 -9.78 6.09
CA HIS A 99 0.99 -9.81 5.54
C HIS A 99 0.90 -10.08 4.03
N LEU A 100 1.39 -9.14 3.24
CA LEU A 100 1.52 -9.31 1.80
C LEU A 100 2.90 -9.92 1.45
N PRO A 101 3.02 -10.65 0.32
CA PRO A 101 4.29 -11.23 -0.13
C PRO A 101 5.39 -10.21 -0.43
N ASN A 102 5.01 -8.96 -0.70
CA ASN A 102 5.92 -7.84 -0.93
C ASN A 102 6.54 -7.27 0.37
N GLY A 103 6.22 -7.85 1.54
CA GLY A 103 6.74 -7.44 2.84
C GLY A 103 5.92 -6.37 3.55
N HIS A 104 4.84 -5.86 2.93
CA HIS A 104 3.94 -4.92 3.60
C HIS A 104 3.07 -5.66 4.63
N SER A 105 2.88 -5.06 5.80
CA SER A 105 1.97 -5.54 6.83
C SER A 105 1.02 -4.44 7.32
N LYS A 106 -0.20 -4.84 7.70
CA LYS A 106 -1.23 -3.96 8.24
C LYS A 106 -1.99 -4.72 9.32
N GLU A 107 -2.33 -4.01 10.38
CA GLU A 107 -3.05 -4.55 11.53
C GLU A 107 -4.41 -3.87 11.64
N ASP A 108 -5.42 -4.66 12.02
CA ASP A 108 -6.76 -4.17 12.33
C ASP A 108 -7.36 -4.94 13.50
N THR A 109 -8.30 -4.31 14.19
CA THR A 109 -8.96 -4.87 15.37
C THR A 109 -10.39 -5.23 15.04
N LEU A 110 -10.70 -6.51 15.12
CA LEU A 110 -12.02 -7.04 14.91
C LEU A 110 -12.80 -7.03 16.23
N TYR A 111 -13.85 -6.20 16.24
CA TYR A 111 -14.89 -6.20 17.28
C TYR A 111 -15.97 -7.22 16.91
N ILE A 112 -16.22 -8.18 17.81
CA ILE A 112 -17.33 -9.12 17.70
C ILE A 112 -18.33 -8.78 18.80
N GLN A 113 -19.54 -8.39 18.40
CA GLN A 113 -20.66 -8.25 19.33
C GLN A 113 -21.34 -9.61 19.45
N PHE A 114 -21.21 -10.24 20.61
CA PHE A 114 -21.97 -11.44 20.94
C PHE A 114 -23.41 -11.02 21.26
N VAL A 115 -24.33 -11.19 20.31
CA VAL A 115 -25.75 -11.01 20.57
C VAL A 115 -26.23 -12.24 21.35
N LYS A 116 -26.75 -11.99 22.55
CA LYS A 116 -27.18 -13.00 23.52
C LYS A 116 -28.51 -13.66 23.12
#